data_AF-A0A3A9SE30-F1
#
_entry.id   AF-A0A3A9SE30-F1
#
_cell.length_a   1.000
_cell.length_b   1.000
_cell.length_c   1.000
_cell.angle_alpha   90.00
_cell.angle_beta   90.00
_cell.angle_gamma   90.00
#
_symmetry.space_group_name_H-M   'P 1'
#
loop_
_entity.id
_entity.type
_entity.pdbx_description
1 polymer ?
#
loop_
_entity_poly.entity_id
_entity_poly.type
_entity_poly.pdbx_seq_one_letter_code
_entity_poly.pdbx_strand_id
1 'polypeptide(L)' 'MARRKLVDNIEELVKEGKKKYVRYAEGAELYSMGLHTFEQLAKDAKATRKVKGVVLCNTEKIDAFIESFQE' A
#
# COMPACT_ATOMS: atom_id res chain seq x y z
N MET A 1 -22.75 -9.38 -3.16
CA MET A 1 -21.28 -9.35 -3.04
C MET A 1 -20.75 -8.26 -3.96
N ALA A 2 -20.36 -7.09 -3.45
CA ALA A 2 -19.83 -6.02 -4.29
C ALA A 2 -18.59 -6.54 -5.01
N ARG A 3 -18.67 -6.64 -6.35
CA ARG A 3 -17.56 -7.06 -7.21
C ARG A 3 -16.39 -6.12 -6.91
N ARG A 4 -15.30 -6.63 -6.34
CA ARG A 4 -14.05 -5.88 -6.17
C ARG A 4 -13.68 -5.40 -7.57
N LYS A 5 -13.81 -4.10 -7.83
CA LYS A 5 -13.32 -3.53 -9.07
C LYS A 5 -11.81 -3.65 -8.97
N LEU A 6 -11.22 -4.56 -9.74
CA LEU A 6 -9.80 -4.49 -10.06
C LEU A 6 -9.65 -3.13 -10.74
N VAL A 7 -8.89 -2.25 -10.11
CA VAL A 7 -8.54 -0.98 -10.75
C VAL A 7 -7.39 -1.36 -11.64
N ASP A 8 -7.63 -1.43 -12.95
CA ASP A 8 -6.57 -1.60 -13.92
C ASP A 8 -5.59 -0.41 -13.76
N ASN A 9 -4.29 -0.70 -13.74
CA ASN A 9 -3.20 0.29 -13.65
C ASN A 9 -3.02 0.98 -12.29
N ILE A 10 -3.16 0.25 -11.17
CA ILE A 10 -2.82 0.76 -9.82
C ILE A 10 -1.40 1.34 -9.76
N GLU A 11 -0.43 0.71 -10.41
CA GLU A 11 0.96 1.18 -10.46
C GLU A 11 1.09 2.58 -11.09
N GLU A 12 0.43 2.82 -12.23
CA GLU A 12 0.47 4.13 -12.90
C GLU A 12 -0.22 5.19 -12.05
N LEU A 13 -1.34 4.88 -11.41
CA LEU A 13 -2.06 5.84 -10.57
C LEU A 13 -1.29 6.22 -9.30
N VAL A 14 -0.50 5.30 -8.75
CA VAL A 14 0.39 5.58 -7.61
C VAL A 14 1.61 6.38 -8.08
N LYS A 15 2.25 5.98 -9.19
CA LYS A 15 3.40 6.69 -9.78
C LYS A 15 3.06 8.12 -10.20
N GLU A 16 1.86 8.35 -10.74
CA GLU A 16 1.35 9.68 -11.10
C GLU A 16 0.93 10.52 -9.88
N GLY A 17 1.02 9.99 -8.66
CA GLY A 17 0.65 10.67 -7.42
C GLY A 17 -0.86 10.89 -7.24
N LYS A 18 -1.69 10.34 -8.14
CA LYS A 18 -3.15 10.45 -8.09
C LYS A 18 -3.75 9.61 -6.97
N LYS A 19 -3.08 8.53 -6.54
CA LYS A 19 -3.51 7.66 -5.44
C LYS A 19 -2.40 7.48 -4.39
N LYS A 20 -2.50 8.20 -3.27
CA LYS A 20 -1.55 8.12 -2.14
C LYS A 20 -1.83 6.96 -1.16
N TYR A 21 -3.03 6.39 -1.22
CA TYR A 21 -3.49 5.39 -0.25
C TYR A 21 -3.96 4.13 -0.95
N VAL A 22 -3.43 3.00 -0.51
CA VAL A 22 -3.77 1.65 -1.00
C VAL A 22 -4.25 0.77 0.16
N ARG A 23 -5.09 -0.22 -0.13
CA ARG A 23 -5.41 -1.27 0.86
C ARG A 23 -4.28 -2.30 0.91
N TYR A 24 -4.23 -3.13 1.95
CA TYR A 24 -3.21 -4.17 2.07
C TYR A 24 -3.10 -5.07 0.85
N ALA A 25 -4.23 -5.53 0.31
CA ALA A 25 -4.21 -6.40 -0.86
C ALA A 25 -3.74 -5.68 -2.15
N GLU A 26 -4.08 -4.40 -2.33
CA GLU A 26 -3.58 -3.60 -3.46
C GLU A 26 -2.09 -3.26 -3.30
N GLY A 27 -1.65 -2.95 -2.09
CA GLY A 27 -0.25 -2.66 -1.80
C GLY A 27 0.64 -3.90 -1.90
N ALA A 28 0.16 -5.06 -1.44
CA ALA A 28 0.84 -6.32 -1.63
C ALA A 28 1.07 -6.63 -3.12
N GLU A 29 0.04 -6.42 -3.95
CA GLU A 29 0.17 -6.52 -5.41
C GLU A 29 1.15 -5.47 -5.98
N LEU A 30 1.05 -4.20 -5.56
CA LEU A 30 1.89 -3.09 -6.02
C LEU A 30 3.39 -3.34 -5.81
N TYR A 31 3.78 -3.88 -4.64
CA TYR A 31 5.18 -4.18 -4.33
C TYR A 31 5.57 -5.63 -4.68
N SER A 32 4.67 -6.41 -5.29
CA SER A 32 4.87 -7.83 -5.55
C SER A 32 5.30 -8.63 -4.30
N MET A 33 4.69 -8.32 -3.15
CA MET A 33 4.96 -8.95 -1.86
C MET A 33 3.76 -9.78 -1.36
N GLY A 34 4.02 -10.71 -0.44
CA GLY A 34 2.95 -11.41 0.28
C GLY A 34 2.12 -10.46 1.15
N LEU A 35 0.82 -10.73 1.30
CA LEU A 35 -0.10 -9.86 2.06
C LEU A 35 0.35 -9.63 3.50
N HIS A 36 0.78 -10.68 4.20
CA HIS A 36 1.26 -10.59 5.57
C HIS A 36 2.58 -9.81 5.68
N THR A 37 3.47 -9.98 4.70
CA THR A 37 4.75 -9.26 4.62
C THR A 37 4.51 -7.78 4.41
N PHE A 38 3.64 -7.42 3.46
CA PHE A 38 3.26 -6.03 3.22
C PHE A 38 2.54 -5.42 4.42
N GLU A 39 1.68 -6.18 5.10
CA GLU A 39 1.02 -5.72 6.32
C GLU A 39 2.02 -5.40 7.44
N GLN A 40 3.03 -6.25 7.66
CA GLN A 40 4.10 -6.00 8.62
C GLN A 40 4.90 -4.76 8.22
N LEU A 41 5.36 -4.69 6.97
CA LEU A 41 6.10 -3.55 6.43
C LEU A 41 5.35 -2.23 6.64
N ALA A 42 4.05 -2.18 6.33
CA ALA A 42 3.24 -0.98 6.48
C ALA A 42 3.05 -0.57 7.96
N LYS A 43 3.01 -1.55 8.88
CA LYS A 43 2.97 -1.29 10.33
C LYS A 43 4.30 -0.74 10.82
N ASP A 44 5.42 -1.35 10.40
CA ASP A 44 6.77 -0.96 10.80
C ASP A 44 7.10 0.46 10.28
N ALA A 45 6.73 0.74 9.03
CA ALA A 45 6.80 2.08 8.42
C ALA A 45 5.87 3.12 9.06
N LYS A 46 4.98 2.72 10.00
CA LYS A 46 3.91 3.55 10.57
C LYS A 46 3.05 4.23 9.49
N ALA A 47 2.88 3.55 8.36
CA ALA A 47 2.19 4.03 7.16
C ALA A 47 0.70 3.68 7.13
N THR A 48 0.19 3.01 8.16
CA THR A 48 -1.23 2.61 8.25
C THR A 48 -2.11 3.71 8.85
N ARG A 49 -3.34 3.83 8.35
CA ARG A 49 -4.40 4.71 8.86
C ARG A 49 -5.73 3.97 8.84
N LYS A 50 -6.44 3.96 9.97
CA LYS A 50 -7.78 3.37 10.09
C LYS A 50 -8.85 4.42 9.81
N VAL A 51 -9.70 4.18 8.81
CA VAL A 51 -10.82 5.05 8.43
C VAL A 51 -12.08 4.20 8.28
N LYS A 52 -13.10 4.44 9.12
CA LYS A 52 -14.40 3.74 9.07
C LYS A 52 -14.29 2.19 8.97
N GLY A 53 -13.40 1.60 9.77
CA GLY A 53 -13.18 0.14 9.80
C GLY A 53 -12.29 -0.42 8.69
N VAL A 54 -11.77 0.44 7.80
CA VAL A 54 -10.83 0.07 6.73
C VAL A 54 -9.43 0.57 7.08
N VAL A 55 -8.41 -0.23 6.79
CA VAL A 55 -7.01 0.19 6.86
C VAL A 55 -6.54 0.66 5.48
N LEU A 56 -6.01 1.89 5.45
CA LEU A 56 -5.34 2.49 4.30
C LEU A 56 -3.84 2.60 4.61
N CYS A 57 -3.02 2.19 3.66
CA CYS A 57 -1.57 2.26 3.71
C CYS A 57 -1.11 3.42 2.82
N ASN A 58 -0.29 4.31 3.35
CA ASN A 58 0.32 5.40 2.60
C ASN A 58 1.57 4.87 1.90
N THR A 59 1.58 4.92 0.56
CA THR A 59 2.70 4.40 -0.25
C THR A 59 3.97 5.22 -0.10
N GLU A 60 3.88 6.55 -0.07
CA GLU A 60 5.03 7.45 0.07
C GLU A 60 5.84 7.16 1.35
N LYS A 61 5.15 6.83 2.44
CA LYS A 61 5.81 6.45 3.70
C LYS A 61 6.46 5.08 3.64
N ILE A 62 5.87 4.16 2.89
CA ILE A 62 6.42 2.82 2.69
C ILE A 62 7.67 2.92 1.82
N ASP A 63 7.63 3.68 0.73
CA ASP A 63 8.78 3.94 -0.14
C ASP A 63 9.94 4.55 0.64
N ALA A 64 9.68 5.61 1.41
CA ALA A 64 10.70 6.24 2.26
C ALA A 64 11.26 5.28 3.33
N PHE A 65 10.44 4.35 3.83
CA PHE A 65 10.88 3.34 4.78
C PHE A 65 11.76 2.29 4.11
N ILE A 66 11.39 1.83 2.91
CA ILE A 66 12.19 0.91 2.10
C ILE A 66 13.56 1.55 1.77
N GLU A 67 13.57 2.79 1.31
CA GLU A 67 14.80 3.54 1.01
C GLU A 67 15.68 3.80 2.25
N SER A 68 15.07 3.81 3.44
CA SER A 68 15.81 3.97 4.69
C SER A 68 16.57 2.72 5.13
N PHE A 69 16.22 1.54 4.60
CA PHE A 69 17.03 0.34 4.76
C PHE A 69 18.27 0.47 3.87
N GLN A 70 19.32 1.06 4.43
CA GLN A 70 20.67 0.93 3.89
C GLN A 70 21.22 -0.44 4.34
N GLU A 71 21.38 -1.35 3.39
CA GLU A 71 22.19 -2.56 3.56
C GLU A 71 23.68 -2.23 3.32
#